data_AF-A0AA41X1B0-F1
#
_entry.id   AF-A0AA41X1B0-F1
#
_cell.length_a   1.000
_cell.length_b   1.000
_cell.length_c   1.000
_cell.angle_alpha   90.00
_cell.angle_beta   90.00
_cell.angle_gamma   90.00
#
_symmetry.space_group_name_H-M   'P 1'
#
loop_
_entity.id
_entity.type
_entity.pdbx_description
1 polymer ?
#
loop_
_entity_poly.entity_id
_entity_poly.type
_entity_poly.pdbx_seq_one_letter_code
_entity_poly.pdbx_strand_id
1 'polypeptide(L)'
;LKSSVQAKDLEQYWDNLRRKVGDAQASLPPGTGTSIVNDDFGDVFGLLMTLQSEDYTLKQMEDFADLMQREIQLVEGVKKVSIAG
;
A
#
# COMPACT_ATOMS: atom_id res chain seq x y z
N LEU A 1 18.60 17.64 -7.00
CA LEU A 1 17.58 16.59 -7.12
C LEU A 1 16.92 16.76 -8.49
N LYS A 2 17.04 15.79 -9.41
CA LYS A 2 16.43 15.90 -10.75
C LYS A 2 14.91 15.98 -10.58
N SER A 3 14.30 17.04 -11.10
CA SER A 3 12.94 17.47 -10.73
C SER A 3 11.79 16.74 -11.44
N SER A 4 12.04 15.65 -12.15
CA SER A 4 10.99 14.69 -12.53
C SER A 4 11.65 13.41 -13.03
N VAL A 5 11.47 12.33 -12.27
CA VAL A 5 11.72 10.98 -12.77
C VAL A 5 10.52 10.63 -13.63
N GLN A 6 10.75 10.18 -14.88
CA GLN A 6 9.64 9.72 -15.70
C GLN A 6 9.07 8.42 -15.12
N ALA A 7 7.76 8.24 -15.20
CA ALA A 7 7.07 7.08 -14.60
C ALA A 7 7.68 5.73 -15.02
N LYS A 8 8.13 5.61 -16.28
CA LYS A 8 8.81 4.41 -16.83
C LYS A 8 10.14 4.05 -16.15
N ASP A 9 10.82 5.03 -15.56
CA ASP A 9 12.12 4.82 -14.92
C ASP A 9 11.97 4.58 -13.40
N LEU A 10 10.79 4.88 -12.85
CA LEU A 10 10.52 4.87 -11.41
C LEU A 10 10.67 3.47 -10.80
N GLU A 11 10.17 2.44 -11.48
CA GLU A 11 10.28 1.04 -11.06
C GLU A 11 11.75 0.61 -10.90
N GLN A 12 12.59 0.97 -11.88
CA GLN A 12 14.02 0.69 -11.84
C GLN A 12 14.73 1.42 -10.69
N TYR A 13 14.29 2.63 -10.31
CA TYR A 13 14.83 3.34 -9.15
C TYR A 13 14.40 2.68 -7.84
N TRP A 14 13.15 2.23 -7.72
CA TRP A 14 12.67 1.48 -6.56
C TRP A 14 13.40 0.16 -6.37
N ASP A 15 13.68 -0.56 -7.46
CA ASP A 15 14.52 -1.77 -7.42
C ASP A 15 15.92 -1.48 -6.90
N ASN A 16 16.54 -0.39 -7.39
CA ASN A 16 17.86 0.04 -6.93
C ASN A 16 17.86 0.42 -5.44
N LEU A 17 16.78 1.07 -4.97
CA LEU A 17 16.62 1.40 -3.56
C LEU A 17 16.50 0.13 -2.71
N ARG A 18 15.61 -0.81 -3.09
CA ARG A 18 15.43 -2.09 -2.40
C ARG A 18 16.74 -2.86 -2.27
N ARG A 19 17.53 -2.93 -3.35
CA ARG A 19 18.85 -3.57 -3.32
C ARG A 19 19.79 -2.91 -2.31
N LYS A 20 19.95 -1.59 -2.38
CA LYS A 20 20.87 -0.86 -1.47
C LYS A 20 20.46 -0.95 0.00
N VAL A 21 19.15 -0.91 0.26
CA VAL A 21 18.61 -1.08 1.61
C VAL A 21 18.88 -2.51 2.11
N GLY A 22 18.70 -3.52 1.26
CA GLY A 22 19.06 -4.90 1.56
C GLY A 22 20.54 -5.08 1.89
N ASP A 23 21.43 -4.47 1.10
CA ASP A 23 22.88 -4.51 1.36
C ASP A 23 23.24 -3.84 2.70
N ALA A 24 22.57 -2.73 3.04
CA ALA A 24 22.78 -2.01 4.29
C ALA A 24 22.23 -2.77 5.52
N GLN A 25 21.17 -3.58 5.37
CA GLN A 25 20.57 -4.36 6.46
C GLN A 25 21.61 -5.22 7.19
N ALA A 26 22.57 -5.80 6.46
CA ALA A 26 23.61 -6.64 7.03
C ALA A 26 24.59 -5.89 7.95
N SER A 27 24.63 -4.56 7.85
CA SER A 27 25.47 -3.69 8.68
C SER A 27 24.78 -3.19 9.96
N LEU A 28 23.49 -3.51 10.14
CA LEU A 28 22.73 -3.05 11.28
C LEU A 28 23.04 -3.85 12.55
N PRO A 29 22.95 -3.22 13.75
CA PRO A 29 23.16 -3.93 15.00
C PRO A 29 22.18 -5.10 15.20
N PRO A 30 22.60 -6.16 15.92
CA PRO A 30 21.70 -7.25 16.28
C PRO A 30 20.52 -6.74 17.11
N GLY A 31 19.33 -7.25 16.82
CA GLY A 31 18.07 -6.78 17.41
C GLY A 31 17.33 -5.74 16.55
N THR A 32 17.93 -5.28 15.44
CA THR A 32 17.25 -4.42 14.47
C THR A 32 16.30 -5.25 13.60
N GLY A 33 15.07 -4.77 13.38
CA GLY A 33 14.08 -5.43 12.52
C GLY A 33 14.45 -5.38 11.03
N THR A 34 13.70 -6.11 10.21
CA THR A 34 13.86 -6.13 8.75
C THR A 34 13.55 -4.76 8.15
N SER A 35 14.42 -4.26 7.28
CA SER A 35 14.15 -3.03 6.52
C SER A 35 12.93 -3.20 5.62
N ILE A 36 12.09 -2.17 5.58
CA ILE A 36 10.90 -2.09 4.73
C ILE A 36 11.06 -0.88 3.82
N VAL A 37 10.96 -1.10 2.50
CA VAL A 37 10.92 -0.01 1.52
C VAL A 37 9.46 0.23 1.15
N ASN A 38 8.96 1.44 1.44
CA ASN A 38 7.60 1.86 1.09
C ASN A 38 7.63 2.64 -0.23
N ASP A 39 7.31 1.95 -1.33
CA ASP A 39 7.17 2.51 -2.68
C ASP A 39 5.78 3.13 -2.95
N ASP A 40 4.80 2.75 -2.14
CA ASP A 40 3.42 3.26 -2.18
C ASP A 40 3.25 4.66 -1.54
N PHE A 41 4.31 5.29 -1.02
CA PHE A 41 4.21 6.60 -0.35
C PHE A 41 3.59 7.71 -1.22
N GLY A 42 3.66 7.58 -2.54
CA GLY A 42 3.05 8.52 -3.49
C GLY A 42 1.59 8.22 -3.85
N ASP A 43 0.98 7.17 -3.30
CA ASP A 43 -0.41 6.84 -3.60
C ASP A 43 -1.36 7.93 -3.07
N VAL A 44 -2.25 8.41 -3.94
CA VAL A 44 -3.29 9.38 -3.59
C VAL A 44 -4.64 8.66 -3.56
N PHE A 45 -5.33 8.73 -2.42
CA PHE A 45 -6.70 8.23 -2.28
C PHE A 45 -7.68 9.31 -2.70
N GLY A 46 -8.40 9.08 -3.80
CA GLY A 46 -9.39 10.02 -4.33
C GLY A 46 -10.78 9.92 -3.69
N LEU A 47 -11.08 8.80 -3.04
CA LEU A 47 -12.38 8.52 -2.44
C LEU A 47 -12.19 7.96 -1.02
N LEU A 48 -12.98 8.48 -0.08
CA LEU A 48 -13.10 7.95 1.28
C LEU A 48 -14.57 7.58 1.50
N MET A 49 -14.82 6.36 1.95
CA MET A 49 -16.15 5.83 2.18
C MET A 49 -16.23 5.22 3.58
N THR A 50 -17.38 5.37 4.22
CA THR A 50 -17.65 4.82 5.55
C THR A 50 -18.71 3.74 5.45
N LEU A 51 -18.46 2.58 6.06
CA LEU A 51 -19.44 1.53 6.23
C LEU A 51 -20.00 1.59 7.66
N GLN A 52 -21.32 1.68 7.79
CA GLN A 52 -22.00 1.74 9.09
C GLN A 52 -23.24 0.84 9.07
N SER A 53 -23.52 0.21 10.22
CA SER A 53 -24.74 -0.55 10.47
C SER A 53 -25.14 -0.48 11.94
N GLU A 54 -26.44 -0.58 12.21
CA GLU A 54 -26.99 -0.76 13.56
C GLU A 54 -27.29 -2.23 13.88
N ASP A 55 -27.61 -3.04 12.87
CA ASP A 55 -28.11 -4.41 13.06
C ASP A 55 -27.07 -5.53 12.81
N TYR A 56 -25.94 -5.22 12.18
CA TYR A 56 -24.87 -6.17 11.87
C TYR A 56 -23.77 -6.17 12.93
N THR A 57 -23.24 -7.36 13.20
CA THR A 57 -22.02 -7.51 14.01
C THR A 57 -20.80 -6.99 13.25
N LEU A 58 -19.76 -6.58 13.99
CA LEU A 58 -18.49 -6.12 13.38
C LEU A 58 -17.93 -7.13 12.37
N LYS A 59 -17.94 -8.42 12.71
CA LYS A 59 -17.48 -9.50 11.82
C LYS A 59 -18.27 -9.54 10.50
N GLN A 60 -19.60 -9.38 10.55
CA GLN A 60 -20.41 -9.35 9.34
C GLN A 60 -20.12 -8.10 8.49
N MET A 61 -19.82 -6.96 9.13
CA MET A 61 -19.39 -5.76 8.42
C MET A 61 -18.01 -5.93 7.79
N GLU A 62 -17.07 -6.59 8.46
CA GLU A 62 -15.75 -6.93 7.91
C GLU A 62 -15.90 -7.84 6.68
N ASP A 63 -16.68 -8.93 6.79
CA ASP A 63 -16.95 -9.83 5.68
C ASP A 63 -17.58 -9.08 4.47
N PHE A 64 -18.46 -8.11 4.74
CA PHE A 64 -19.07 -7.26 3.72
C PHE A 64 -18.09 -6.24 3.13
N ALA A 65 -17.23 -5.64 3.95
CA ALA A 65 -16.19 -4.71 3.49
C ALA A 65 -15.17 -5.43 2.58
N ASP A 66 -14.77 -6.66 2.92
CA ASP A 66 -13.91 -7.49 2.10
C ASP A 66 -14.54 -7.82 0.74
N LEU A 67 -15.85 -8.11 0.73
CA LEU A 67 -16.59 -8.32 -0.50
C LEU A 67 -16.61 -7.05 -1.36
N MET A 68 -16.92 -5.89 -0.77
CA MET A 68 -16.88 -4.61 -1.49
C MET A 68 -15.48 -4.31 -2.04
N GLN A 69 -14.42 -4.55 -1.26
CA GLN A 69 -13.05 -4.34 -1.70
C GLN A 69 -12.73 -5.15 -2.96
N ARG A 70 -13.12 -6.43 -2.99
CA ARG A 70 -12.90 -7.31 -4.14
C ARG A 70 -13.63 -6.80 -5.39
N GLU A 71 -14.89 -6.40 -5.25
CA GLU A 71 -15.68 -5.89 -6.37
C GLU A 71 -15.14 -4.54 -6.89
N ILE A 72 -14.78 -3.63 -5.99
CA ILE A 72 -14.25 -2.30 -6.38
C ILE A 72 -12.87 -2.43 -7.04
N GLN A 73 -12.04 -3.37 -6.61
CA GLN A 73 -10.74 -3.63 -7.24
C GLN A 73 -10.86 -4.09 -8.71
N LEU A 74 -12.01 -4.62 -9.13
CA LEU A 74 -12.25 -5.03 -10.52
C LEU A 74 -12.67 -3.86 -11.43
N VAL A 75 -13.02 -2.71 -10.87
CA VAL A 75 -13.44 -1.54 -11.64
C VAL A 75 -12.25 -0.93 -12.37
N GLU A 76 -12.40 -0.67 -13.67
CA GLU A 76 -11.34 -0.06 -14.48
C GLU A 76 -10.92 1.29 -13.90
N GLY A 77 -9.61 1.49 -13.75
CA GLY A 77 -9.01 2.70 -13.17
C GLY A 77 -8.84 2.67 -11.65
N VAL A 78 -9.35 1.65 -10.95
CA VAL A 78 -9.05 1.47 -9.52
C VAL A 78 -7.69 0.80 -9.36
N LYS A 79 -6.71 1.56 -8.83
CA LYS A 79 -5.37 1.03 -8.53
C LYS A 79 -5.31 0.33 -7.17
N LYS A 80 -6.02 0.85 -6.17
CA LYS A 80 -5.90 0.40 -4.77
C LYS A 80 -7.17 0.69 -3.99
N VAL A 81 -7.55 -0.24 -3.12
CA VAL A 81 -8.64 -0.10 -2.15
C VAL A 81 -8.12 -0.58 -0.81
N SER A 82 -8.29 0.22 0.24
CA SER A 82 -7.88 -0.11 1.60
C SER A 82 -9.07 0.00 2.54
N ILE A 83 -9.24 -1.01 3.39
CA ILE A 83 -10.21 -0.98 4.49
C ILE A 83 -9.45 -0.50 5.73
N ALA A 84 -10.09 0.37 6.51
CA ALA A 84 -9.58 0.82 7.81
C ALA A 84 -10.71 0.68 8.83
N GLY A 85 -10.43 0.01 9.94
CA GLY A 85 -11.39 -0.35 10.99
C GLY A 85 -10.71 -1.17 12.06
#